data_AF-A0A382NG91-F1
#
_entry.id   AF-A0A382NG91-F1
#
_cell.length_a   1.000
_cell.length_b   1.000
_cell.length_c   1.000
_cell.angle_alpha   90.00
_cell.angle_beta   90.00
_cell.angle_gamma   90.00
#
_symmetry.space_group_name_H-M   'P 1'
#
loop_
_entity.id
_entity.type
_entity.pdbx_description
1 polymer ?
#
loop_
_entity_poly.entity_id
_entity_poly.type
_entity_poly.pdbx_seq_one_letter_code
_entity_poly.pdbx_strand_id
1 'polypeptide(L)'
;MANYLERGEKLASGFPEESLNSLRKFWEVVLNELGNRFDCKSDENQITFGRLRKHVPARLYYYLEHIQSMGNYASHFQEDGVEPSAEDAQYCVFTGKEIYQWMYPDEIEDPIEQSAVFIKNAFEAVPCNTCDSKIGEKCVGISTETVWKNNIHKHRSKAYSKYRRDFQKHYGTTIAKAMHEMVADLGLKKGVFFEPKEIRDWFADNYPAYTENAVNTHSMMMATNLKTRHSHHESKNGDEKYNLFFAEKRKFRLYDPENDPTPLLFGKPLQ
;
A
#
# COMPACT_ATOMS: atom_id res chain seq x y z
N MET A 1 -22.43 14.57 -5.02
CA MET A 1 -21.15 13.86 -5.25
C MET A 1 -21.36 12.63 -6.13
N ALA A 2 -22.21 11.67 -5.72
CA ALA A 2 -22.53 10.45 -6.48
C ALA A 2 -22.90 10.69 -7.96
N ASN A 3 -23.77 11.66 -8.25
CA ASN A 3 -24.18 11.97 -9.63
C ASN A 3 -23.01 12.26 -10.60
N TYR A 4 -21.91 12.86 -10.12
CA TYR A 4 -20.73 13.11 -10.96
C TYR A 4 -19.96 11.84 -11.25
N LEU A 5 -19.90 10.93 -10.28
CA LEU A 5 -19.26 9.64 -10.39
C LEU A 5 -20.04 8.70 -11.32
N GLU A 6 -21.37 8.62 -11.16
CA GLU A 6 -22.25 7.85 -12.06
C GLU A 6 -22.20 8.37 -13.50
N ARG A 7 -22.15 9.70 -13.67
CA ARG A 7 -21.99 10.31 -14.99
C ARG A 7 -20.61 9.97 -15.58
N GLY A 8 -19.55 10.04 -14.78
CA GLY A 8 -18.21 9.64 -15.21
C GLY A 8 -18.18 8.19 -15.69
N GLU A 9 -18.79 7.28 -14.95
CA GLU A 9 -18.90 5.87 -15.30
C GLU A 9 -19.63 5.64 -16.63
N LYS A 10 -20.80 6.27 -16.83
CA LYS A 10 -21.58 6.14 -18.07
C LYS A 10 -20.80 6.60 -19.31
N LEU A 11 -19.88 7.54 -19.15
CA LEU A 11 -19.12 8.15 -20.24
C LEU A 11 -17.76 7.49 -20.47
N ALA A 12 -17.21 6.77 -19.50
CA ALA A 12 -15.79 6.36 -19.50
C ALA A 12 -15.36 5.57 -20.75
N SER A 13 -16.22 4.71 -21.29
CA SER A 13 -15.88 3.87 -22.44
C SER A 13 -16.13 4.52 -23.81
N GLY A 14 -16.97 5.57 -23.88
CA GLY A 14 -17.39 6.18 -25.15
C GLY A 14 -16.95 7.64 -25.31
N PHE A 15 -16.77 8.34 -24.20
CA PHE A 15 -16.45 9.77 -24.12
C PHE A 15 -15.49 10.02 -22.96
N PRO A 16 -14.23 9.55 -23.06
CA PRO A 16 -13.27 9.58 -21.95
C PRO A 16 -12.95 11.00 -21.46
N GLU A 17 -12.88 11.98 -22.36
CA GLU A 17 -12.70 13.39 -21.99
C GLU A 17 -13.86 13.91 -21.12
N GLU A 18 -15.10 13.63 -21.54
CA GLU A 18 -16.30 14.05 -20.82
C GLU A 18 -16.44 13.32 -19.48
N SER A 19 -16.00 12.05 -19.42
CA SER A 19 -15.88 11.27 -18.21
C SER A 19 -14.90 11.92 -17.22
N LEU A 20 -13.68 12.23 -17.66
CA LEU A 20 -12.65 12.89 -16.86
C LEU A 20 -13.08 14.29 -16.40
N ASN A 21 -13.78 15.05 -17.24
CA ASN A 21 -14.38 16.33 -16.87
C ASN A 21 -15.46 16.18 -15.78
N SER A 22 -16.24 15.09 -15.81
CA SER A 22 -17.18 14.76 -14.73
C SER A 22 -16.44 14.39 -13.44
N LEU A 23 -15.35 13.63 -13.55
CA LEU A 23 -14.54 13.19 -12.40
C LEU A 23 -13.74 14.34 -11.77
N ARG A 24 -13.37 15.37 -12.55
CA ARG A 24 -12.84 16.64 -12.02
C ARG A 24 -13.84 17.33 -11.09
N LYS A 25 -15.11 17.41 -11.49
CA LYS A 25 -16.18 17.97 -10.65
C LYS A 25 -16.46 17.12 -9.42
N PHE A 26 -16.41 15.79 -9.55
CA PHE A 26 -16.44 14.89 -8.40
C PHE A 26 -15.31 15.23 -7.41
N TRP A 27 -14.08 15.36 -7.89
CA TRP A 27 -12.91 15.70 -7.08
C TRP A 27 -13.06 17.05 -6.38
N GLU A 28 -13.58 18.09 -7.06
CA GLU A 28 -13.81 19.41 -6.45
C GLU A 28 -14.79 19.33 -5.27
N VAL A 29 -15.85 18.53 -5.39
CA VAL A 29 -16.81 18.31 -4.30
C VAL A 29 -16.17 17.52 -3.16
N VAL A 30 -15.39 16.48 -3.47
CA VAL A 30 -14.65 15.69 -2.47
C VAL A 30 -13.66 16.57 -1.70
N LEU A 31 -12.88 17.39 -2.41
CA LEU A 31 -11.92 18.29 -1.79
C LEU A 31 -12.62 19.25 -0.84
N ASN A 32 -13.76 19.83 -1.26
CA ASN A 32 -14.58 20.69 -0.41
C ASN A 32 -15.06 20.02 0.85
N GLU A 33 -15.58 18.81 0.71
CA GLU A 33 -16.13 18.08 1.85
C GLU A 33 -15.05 17.60 2.82
N LEU A 34 -13.95 17.01 2.32
CA LEU A 34 -12.84 16.58 3.16
C LEU A 34 -12.15 17.79 3.81
N GLY A 35 -12.05 18.90 3.10
CA GLY A 35 -11.54 20.15 3.63
C GLY A 35 -12.38 20.69 4.79
N ASN A 36 -13.71 20.60 4.70
CA ASN A 36 -14.62 20.89 5.82
C ASN A 36 -14.46 19.88 6.96
N ARG A 37 -14.45 18.57 6.63
CA ARG A 37 -14.44 17.46 7.58
C ARG A 37 -13.19 17.46 8.48
N PHE A 38 -12.05 17.87 7.93
CA PHE A 38 -10.77 17.89 8.64
C PHE A 38 -10.25 19.31 8.93
N ASP A 39 -11.11 20.33 8.81
CA ASP A 39 -10.75 21.73 9.07
C ASP A 39 -9.47 22.21 8.35
N CYS A 40 -9.35 21.83 7.07
CA CYS A 40 -8.16 22.06 6.26
C CYS A 40 -8.21 23.37 5.44
N LYS A 41 -9.12 24.30 5.73
CA LYS A 41 -9.26 25.56 4.98
C LYS A 41 -8.11 26.53 5.26
N SER A 42 -7.60 27.20 4.23
CA SER A 42 -6.64 28.30 4.36
C SER A 42 -7.31 29.59 3.89
N ASP A 43 -8.04 30.24 4.81
CA ASP A 43 -8.87 31.43 4.56
C ASP A 43 -9.88 31.29 3.40
N GLU A 44 -10.80 32.26 3.32
CA GLU A 44 -12.22 32.08 2.96
C GLU A 44 -12.60 31.33 1.67
N ASN A 45 -11.70 30.97 0.75
CA ASN A 45 -12.09 30.25 -0.48
C ASN A 45 -11.04 29.29 -1.09
N GLN A 46 -9.97 28.90 -0.38
CA GLN A 46 -9.05 27.88 -0.93
C GLN A 46 -8.77 26.76 0.07
N ILE A 47 -9.09 25.54 -0.36
CA ILE A 47 -8.63 24.32 0.30
C ILE A 47 -7.30 23.95 -0.33
N THR A 48 -6.22 24.11 0.42
CA THR A 48 -4.93 23.57 -0.01
C THR A 48 -4.97 22.06 0.10
N PHE A 49 -5.16 21.39 -1.04
CA PHE A 49 -5.20 19.93 -1.18
C PHE A 49 -4.08 19.21 -0.40
N GLY A 50 -2.88 19.79 -0.35
CA GLY A 50 -1.75 19.26 0.44
C GLY A 50 -2.00 19.10 1.95
N ARG A 51 -2.95 19.82 2.55
CA ARG A 51 -3.30 19.66 3.97
C ARG A 51 -4.04 18.36 4.25
N LEU A 52 -4.80 17.84 3.27
CA LEU A 52 -5.50 16.57 3.41
C LEU A 52 -4.57 15.38 3.59
N ARG A 53 -3.30 15.50 3.19
CA ARG A 53 -2.30 14.42 3.24
C ARG A 53 -2.13 13.78 4.62
N LYS A 54 -2.38 14.54 5.70
CA LYS A 54 -2.26 14.05 7.08
C LYS A 54 -3.52 13.35 7.60
N HIS A 55 -4.65 13.51 6.91
CA HIS A 55 -5.97 13.06 7.36
C HIS A 55 -6.56 11.96 6.48
N VAL A 56 -6.12 11.89 5.23
CA VAL A 56 -6.57 10.92 4.24
C VAL A 56 -5.53 9.80 4.14
N PRO A 57 -5.94 8.52 4.10
CA PRO A 57 -5.02 7.41 3.83
C PRO A 57 -4.19 7.67 2.57
N ALA A 58 -2.89 7.37 2.63
CA ALA A 58 -1.95 7.70 1.55
C ALA A 58 -2.42 7.24 0.16
N ARG A 59 -3.02 6.04 0.06
CA ARG A 59 -3.62 5.53 -1.18
C ARG A 59 -4.70 6.45 -1.74
N LEU A 60 -5.66 6.86 -0.91
CA LEU A 60 -6.77 7.72 -1.35
C LEU A 60 -6.29 9.12 -1.68
N TYR A 61 -5.24 9.60 -1.00
CA TYR A 61 -4.58 10.84 -1.35
C TYR A 61 -3.95 10.77 -2.76
N TYR A 62 -3.25 9.67 -3.10
CA TYR A 62 -2.73 9.45 -4.46
C TYR A 62 -3.83 9.39 -5.52
N TYR A 63 -4.97 8.78 -5.20
CA TYR A 63 -6.12 8.76 -6.10
C TYR A 63 -6.69 10.16 -6.35
N LEU A 64 -6.79 10.97 -5.30
CA LEU A 64 -7.19 12.37 -5.44
C LEU A 64 -6.19 13.15 -6.30
N GLU A 65 -4.89 12.93 -6.16
CA GLU A 65 -3.86 13.53 -7.04
C GLU A 65 -4.04 13.10 -8.51
N HIS A 66 -4.31 11.82 -8.73
CA HIS A 66 -4.49 11.28 -10.07
C HIS A 66 -5.76 11.80 -10.75
N ILE A 67 -6.90 11.79 -10.06
CA ILE A 67 -8.16 12.34 -10.59
C ILE A 67 -8.01 13.84 -10.90
N GLN A 68 -7.31 14.59 -10.05
CA GLN A 68 -7.01 16.01 -10.30
C GLN A 68 -6.19 16.16 -11.58
N SER A 69 -5.12 15.39 -11.74
CA SER A 69 -4.23 15.46 -12.91
C SER A 69 -4.98 15.12 -14.21
N MET A 70 -5.72 14.01 -14.22
CA MET A 70 -6.45 13.56 -15.41
C MET A 70 -7.65 14.45 -15.73
N GLY A 71 -8.34 14.95 -14.71
CA GLY A 71 -9.40 15.94 -14.88
C GLY A 71 -8.88 17.25 -15.47
N ASN A 72 -7.73 17.74 -14.99
CA ASN A 72 -7.09 18.93 -15.54
C ASN A 72 -6.65 18.71 -16.99
N TYR A 73 -6.05 17.54 -17.28
CA TYR A 73 -5.67 17.15 -18.64
C TYR A 73 -6.86 17.20 -19.61
N ALA A 74 -7.98 16.58 -19.24
CA ALA A 74 -9.20 16.59 -20.05
C ALA A 74 -9.84 17.98 -20.19
N SER A 75 -9.66 18.87 -19.20
CA SER A 75 -10.21 20.24 -19.27
C SER A 75 -9.36 21.22 -20.10
N HIS A 76 -8.08 20.89 -20.33
CA HIS A 76 -7.12 21.68 -21.10
C HIS A 76 -6.78 21.03 -22.44
N PHE A 77 -7.62 20.09 -22.88
CA PHE A 77 -7.48 19.36 -24.13
C PHE A 77 -7.61 20.29 -25.34
N GLN A 78 -6.53 21.02 -25.70
CA GLN A 78 -6.58 22.00 -26.79
C GLN A 78 -5.36 22.09 -27.72
N GLU A 79 -4.20 21.44 -27.51
CA GLU A 79 -3.04 21.69 -28.42
C GLU A 79 -2.07 20.53 -28.73
N ASP A 80 -2.06 19.40 -28.00
CA ASP A 80 -1.11 18.29 -28.25
C ASP A 80 -1.71 17.11 -29.06
N GLY A 81 -3.03 17.05 -29.19
CA GLY A 81 -3.76 16.12 -30.05
C GLY A 81 -3.86 14.67 -29.55
N VAL A 82 -3.57 14.40 -28.27
CA VAL A 82 -3.56 13.02 -27.72
C VAL A 82 -4.77 12.75 -26.83
N GLU A 83 -5.85 12.20 -27.39
CA GLU A 83 -7.09 11.96 -26.63
C GLU A 83 -6.86 11.09 -25.38
N PRO A 84 -7.46 11.44 -24.23
CA PRO A 84 -7.41 10.58 -23.05
C PRO A 84 -8.03 9.22 -23.35
N SER A 85 -7.41 8.15 -22.83
CA SER A 85 -7.87 6.79 -23.11
C SER A 85 -9.12 6.42 -22.30
N ALA A 86 -9.88 5.43 -22.78
CA ALA A 86 -10.98 4.85 -22.03
C ALA A 86 -10.48 4.21 -20.73
N GLU A 87 -9.27 3.65 -20.75
CA GLU A 87 -8.58 3.07 -19.61
C GLU A 87 -8.31 4.09 -18.52
N ASP A 88 -7.84 5.29 -18.86
CA ASP A 88 -7.59 6.37 -17.90
C ASP A 88 -8.89 6.87 -17.27
N ALA A 89 -9.94 7.01 -18.08
CA ALA A 89 -11.26 7.38 -17.60
C ALA A 89 -11.84 6.32 -16.65
N GLN A 90 -11.74 5.04 -17.02
CA GLN A 90 -12.17 3.92 -16.17
C GLN A 90 -11.38 3.85 -14.86
N TYR A 91 -10.07 4.12 -14.89
CA TYR A 91 -9.25 4.16 -13.69
C TYR A 91 -9.65 5.30 -12.75
N CYS A 92 -9.96 6.49 -13.28
CA CYS A 92 -10.49 7.60 -12.50
C CYS A 92 -11.88 7.30 -11.91
N VAL A 93 -12.73 6.55 -12.62
CA VAL A 93 -14.03 6.08 -12.09
C VAL A 93 -13.82 5.11 -10.93
N PHE A 94 -12.94 4.12 -11.10
CA PHE A 94 -12.64 3.13 -10.05
C PHE A 94 -12.13 3.81 -8.78
N THR A 95 -11.13 4.67 -8.92
CA THR A 95 -10.54 5.39 -7.79
C THR A 95 -11.54 6.36 -7.13
N GLY A 96 -12.42 6.99 -7.92
CA GLY A 96 -13.51 7.83 -7.41
C GLY A 96 -14.56 7.05 -6.60
N LYS A 97 -14.93 5.84 -7.04
CA LYS A 97 -15.81 4.93 -6.28
C LYS A 97 -15.21 4.56 -4.93
N GLU A 98 -13.91 4.27 -4.91
CA GLU A 98 -13.22 3.90 -3.67
C GLU A 98 -13.17 5.07 -2.66
N ILE A 99 -12.94 6.29 -3.15
CA ILE A 99 -13.00 7.51 -2.34
C ILE A 99 -14.42 7.72 -1.79
N TYR A 100 -15.44 7.60 -2.64
CA TYR A 100 -16.84 7.78 -2.24
C TYR A 100 -17.26 6.79 -1.15
N GLN A 101 -16.91 5.50 -1.31
CA GLN A 101 -17.18 4.47 -0.32
C GLN A 101 -16.48 4.71 1.01
N TRP A 102 -15.22 5.18 0.99
CA TRP A 102 -14.53 5.54 2.23
C TRP A 102 -15.18 6.72 2.96
N MET A 103 -15.72 7.69 2.22
CA MET A 103 -16.35 8.88 2.79
C MET A 103 -17.74 8.60 3.38
N TYR A 104 -18.46 7.63 2.80
CA TYR A 104 -19.86 7.31 3.08
C TYR A 104 -20.10 5.80 3.15
N PRO A 105 -19.54 5.10 4.16
CA PRO A 105 -19.62 3.65 4.26
C PRO A 105 -21.05 3.12 4.45
N ASP A 106 -21.97 3.94 4.99
CA ASP A 106 -23.34 3.56 5.32
C ASP A 106 -24.37 3.94 4.23
N GLU A 107 -24.01 4.79 3.27
CA GLU A 107 -24.91 5.24 2.19
C GLU A 107 -24.87 4.30 0.97
N ILE A 108 -24.09 3.23 1.06
CA ILE A 108 -23.89 2.30 -0.03
C ILE A 108 -24.34 0.91 0.45
N GLU A 109 -25.51 0.45 0.00
CA GLU A 109 -25.75 -1.00 -0.10
C GLU A 109 -24.69 -1.57 -1.04
N ASP A 110 -23.89 -2.54 -0.56
CA ASP A 110 -22.71 -3.07 -1.25
C ASP A 110 -22.92 -3.16 -2.78
N PRO A 111 -22.35 -2.24 -3.57
CA PRO A 111 -22.83 -1.97 -4.92
C PRO A 111 -22.18 -2.91 -5.94
N ILE A 112 -21.51 -3.98 -5.49
CA ILE A 112 -20.52 -4.69 -6.28
C ILE A 112 -20.88 -6.18 -6.45
N GLU A 113 -21.91 -6.42 -7.25
CA GLU A 113 -21.93 -7.55 -8.18
C GLU A 113 -20.95 -7.34 -9.37
N GLN A 114 -20.22 -6.22 -9.47
CA GLN A 114 -19.26 -5.97 -10.57
C GLN A 114 -17.92 -5.39 -10.07
N SER A 115 -17.07 -6.29 -9.58
CA SER A 115 -15.61 -6.30 -9.68
C SER A 115 -14.85 -4.97 -9.53
N ALA A 116 -14.65 -4.56 -8.28
CA ALA A 116 -13.31 -4.45 -7.69
C ALA A 116 -13.48 -4.19 -6.19
N VAL A 117 -14.02 -5.22 -5.53
CA VAL A 117 -14.25 -5.26 -4.09
C VAL A 117 -12.94 -5.06 -3.35
N PHE A 118 -12.98 -4.24 -2.32
CA PHE A 118 -12.02 -4.24 -1.23
C PHE A 118 -11.87 -5.67 -0.68
N ILE A 119 -10.81 -6.37 -1.09
CA ILE A 119 -10.62 -7.77 -0.71
C ILE A 119 -10.01 -7.84 0.69
N LYS A 120 -10.88 -8.17 1.65
CA LYS A 120 -10.56 -8.36 3.07
C LYS A 120 -9.51 -9.47 3.30
N ASN A 121 -9.46 -10.49 2.41
CA ASN A 121 -8.57 -11.64 2.54
C ASN A 121 -7.66 -11.85 1.32
N ALA A 122 -6.35 -11.93 1.54
CA ALA A 122 -5.30 -12.02 0.50
C ALA A 122 -5.49 -13.11 -0.59
N PHE A 123 -6.25 -14.18 -0.34
CA PHE A 123 -6.43 -15.27 -1.29
C PHE A 123 -7.55 -15.03 -2.32
N GLU A 124 -8.41 -14.04 -2.10
CA GLU A 124 -9.50 -13.66 -3.03
C GLU A 124 -9.00 -12.63 -4.07
N ALA A 125 -7.84 -12.02 -3.86
CA ALA A 125 -7.35 -10.86 -4.62
C ALA A 125 -6.70 -11.12 -5.98
N VAL A 126 -6.51 -12.38 -6.35
CA VAL A 126 -5.92 -12.81 -7.62
C VAL A 126 -6.57 -14.12 -8.04
N PRO A 127 -6.75 -14.43 -9.33
CA PRO A 127 -7.32 -15.71 -9.74
C PRO A 127 -6.42 -16.90 -9.32
N CYS A 128 -7.01 -18.09 -9.09
CA CYS A 128 -6.27 -19.31 -8.81
C CYS A 128 -6.13 -20.15 -10.07
N ASN A 129 -4.92 -20.25 -10.61
CA ASN A 129 -4.66 -21.11 -11.78
C ASN A 129 -4.60 -22.62 -11.43
N THR A 130 -5.11 -23.01 -10.27
CA THR A 130 -5.07 -24.40 -9.78
C THR A 130 -6.46 -24.98 -9.64
N CYS A 131 -7.39 -24.20 -9.08
CA CYS A 131 -8.78 -24.58 -8.93
C CYS A 131 -9.71 -23.66 -9.73
N ASP A 132 -9.14 -22.89 -10.65
CA ASP A 132 -9.78 -21.90 -11.53
C ASP A 132 -10.70 -20.87 -10.85
N SER A 133 -10.61 -20.76 -9.51
CA SER A 133 -11.37 -19.78 -8.74
C SER A 133 -11.00 -18.37 -9.16
N LYS A 134 -12.00 -17.55 -9.48
CA LYS A 134 -11.84 -16.19 -9.97
C LYS A 134 -11.44 -15.23 -8.84
N ILE A 135 -11.17 -13.98 -9.21
CA ILE A 135 -11.02 -12.88 -8.26
C ILE A 135 -12.33 -12.74 -7.47
N GLY A 136 -12.23 -12.61 -6.15
CA GLY A 136 -13.39 -12.56 -5.23
C GLY A 136 -13.90 -13.93 -4.76
N GLU A 137 -13.45 -15.04 -5.37
CA GLU A 137 -13.91 -16.38 -5.02
C GLU A 137 -12.93 -17.10 -4.07
N LYS A 138 -13.48 -17.73 -3.02
CA LYS A 138 -12.71 -18.66 -2.18
C LYS A 138 -12.25 -19.84 -3.04
N CYS A 139 -11.01 -20.31 -2.81
CA CYS A 139 -10.59 -21.56 -3.41
C CYS A 139 -11.58 -22.67 -3.03
N VAL A 140 -12.06 -23.41 -4.02
CA VAL A 140 -12.78 -24.65 -3.76
C VAL A 140 -11.75 -25.57 -3.11
N GLY A 141 -11.93 -25.91 -1.84
CA GLY A 141 -11.09 -26.90 -1.18
C GLY A 141 -11.27 -28.20 -1.93
N ILE A 142 -10.33 -28.55 -2.81
CA ILE A 142 -10.35 -29.85 -3.47
C ILE A 142 -10.00 -30.85 -2.36
N SER A 143 -11.02 -31.36 -1.69
CA SER A 143 -10.88 -32.51 -0.79
C SER A 143 -10.77 -33.78 -1.64
N THR A 144 -9.79 -33.83 -2.53
CA THR A 144 -9.30 -35.11 -3.00
C THR A 144 -8.25 -35.53 -2.00
N GLU A 145 -8.46 -36.70 -1.43
CA GLU A 145 -7.67 -37.36 -0.41
C GLU A 145 -6.19 -36.95 -0.42
N THR A 146 -5.74 -36.38 0.70
CA THR A 146 -4.33 -36.31 1.12
C THR A 146 -3.41 -35.18 0.62
N VAL A 147 -3.83 -33.91 0.43
CA VAL A 147 -2.83 -32.79 0.53
C VAL A 147 -3.41 -31.47 1.07
N TRP A 148 -3.63 -31.41 2.38
CA TRP A 148 -3.68 -30.15 3.14
C TRP A 148 -2.28 -29.55 3.33
N LYS A 149 -1.49 -29.43 2.25
CA LYS A 149 -0.18 -28.76 2.31
C LYS A 149 -0.22 -27.52 1.44
N ASN A 150 -0.34 -26.38 2.11
CA ASN A 150 0.03 -24.98 1.86
C ASN A 150 0.87 -24.57 0.62
N ASN A 151 1.38 -25.48 -0.21
CA ASN A 151 2.28 -25.21 -1.31
C ASN A 151 1.58 -24.88 -2.62
N ILE A 152 0.46 -25.53 -2.95
CA ILE A 152 -0.18 -25.38 -4.26
C ILE A 152 -0.80 -23.98 -4.43
N HIS A 153 -1.48 -23.46 -3.40
CA HIS A 153 -2.08 -22.12 -3.43
C HIS A 153 -1.12 -20.98 -3.02
N LYS A 154 0.15 -21.28 -2.68
CA LYS A 154 1.18 -20.28 -2.36
C LYS A 154 1.42 -19.29 -3.51
N HIS A 155 1.12 -19.70 -4.74
CA HIS A 155 1.18 -18.85 -5.93
C HIS A 155 0.23 -17.65 -5.85
N ARG A 156 -1.00 -17.80 -5.30
CA ARG A 156 -1.94 -16.68 -5.11
C ARG A 156 -1.40 -15.66 -4.11
N SER A 157 -0.85 -16.12 -2.98
CA SER A 157 -0.25 -15.21 -1.97
C SER A 157 0.95 -14.42 -2.53
N LYS A 158 1.80 -15.06 -3.36
CA LYS A 158 2.91 -14.39 -4.05
C LYS A 158 2.42 -13.38 -5.10
N ALA A 159 1.38 -13.71 -5.86
CA ALA A 159 0.78 -12.84 -6.86
C ALA A 159 0.07 -11.63 -6.22
N TYR A 160 -0.65 -11.83 -5.12
CA TYR A 160 -1.22 -10.74 -4.32
C TYR A 160 -0.14 -9.82 -3.74
N SER A 161 0.95 -10.40 -3.23
CA SER A 161 2.10 -9.61 -2.77
C SER A 161 2.75 -8.82 -3.91
N LYS A 162 2.67 -9.32 -5.16
CA LYS A 162 3.13 -8.60 -6.36
C LYS A 162 2.18 -7.45 -6.69
N TYR A 163 0.89 -7.73 -6.86
CA TYR A 163 -0.17 -6.74 -7.05
C TYR A 163 -0.07 -5.61 -6.03
N ARG A 164 0.15 -5.91 -4.76
CA ARG A 164 0.26 -4.88 -3.72
C ARG A 164 1.53 -4.05 -3.75
N ARG A 165 2.64 -4.58 -4.27
CA ARG A 165 3.87 -3.80 -4.47
C ARG A 165 3.67 -2.70 -5.51
N ASP A 166 2.72 -2.87 -6.42
CA ASP A 166 2.36 -1.88 -7.44
C ASP A 166 1.73 -0.61 -6.81
N PHE A 167 1.21 -0.71 -5.58
CA PHE A 167 0.52 0.38 -4.85
C PHE A 167 1.27 0.89 -3.60
N GLN A 168 2.54 0.52 -3.41
CA GLN A 168 3.36 0.96 -2.25
C GLN A 168 4.10 2.29 -2.51
N LYS A 169 4.50 2.97 -1.42
CA LYS A 169 5.41 4.12 -1.45
C LYS A 169 6.77 3.68 -2.03
N HIS A 170 6.99 3.98 -3.30
CA HIS A 170 8.14 3.56 -4.14
C HIS A 170 8.13 2.08 -4.54
N TYR A 171 7.92 1.85 -5.84
CA TYR A 171 7.98 0.53 -6.46
C TYR A 171 9.38 -0.09 -6.32
N GLY A 172 9.47 -1.31 -5.78
CA GLY A 172 10.72 -2.07 -5.68
C GLY A 172 11.59 -1.81 -4.45
N THR A 173 11.12 -1.02 -3.48
CA THR A 173 11.78 -0.91 -2.16
C THR A 173 11.91 -2.31 -1.54
N THR A 174 13.01 -2.56 -0.83
CA THR A 174 13.22 -3.82 -0.08
C THR A 174 12.83 -3.61 1.37
N ILE A 175 12.50 -4.68 2.11
CA ILE A 175 12.17 -4.54 3.55
C ILE A 175 13.32 -3.87 4.31
N ALA A 176 14.57 -4.21 4.00
CA ALA A 176 15.73 -3.55 4.62
C ALA A 176 15.76 -2.04 4.34
N LYS A 177 15.55 -1.64 3.09
CA LYS A 177 15.48 -0.22 2.72
C LYS A 177 14.32 0.49 3.44
N ALA A 178 13.14 -0.12 3.47
CA ALA A 178 11.97 0.40 4.19
C ALA A 178 12.22 0.52 5.71
N MET A 179 13.00 -0.36 6.32
CA MET A 179 13.40 -0.26 7.74
C MET A 179 14.28 0.97 8.00
N HIS A 180 15.20 1.29 7.09
CA HIS A 180 16.00 2.53 7.21
C HIS A 180 15.13 3.77 7.06
N GLU A 181 14.17 3.75 6.13
CA GLU A 181 13.20 4.84 5.98
C GLU A 181 12.33 4.99 7.24
N MET A 182 11.86 3.90 7.84
CA MET A 182 11.15 3.91 9.11
C MET A 182 11.95 4.59 10.22
N VAL A 183 13.23 4.25 10.37
CA VAL A 183 14.11 4.85 11.39
C VAL A 183 14.18 6.38 11.22
N ALA A 184 14.28 6.85 9.98
CA ALA A 184 14.27 8.27 9.67
C ALA A 184 12.90 8.92 9.94
N ASP A 185 11.81 8.31 9.47
CA ASP A 185 10.44 8.83 9.61
C ASP A 185 10.00 8.91 11.07
N LEU A 186 10.37 7.93 11.90
CA LEU A 186 10.06 7.91 13.34
C LEU A 186 11.07 8.71 14.18
N GLY A 187 12.14 9.24 13.57
CA GLY A 187 13.17 10.00 14.28
C GLY A 187 13.87 9.21 15.39
N LEU A 188 14.03 7.89 15.20
CA LEU A 188 14.64 7.02 16.21
C LEU A 188 16.12 7.38 16.42
N LYS A 189 16.57 7.35 17.67
CA LYS A 189 17.93 7.70 18.08
C LYS A 189 18.61 6.54 18.80
N LYS A 190 19.95 6.53 18.79
CA LYS A 190 20.75 5.59 19.59
C LYS A 190 20.33 5.64 21.06
N GLY A 191 20.27 4.48 21.70
CA GLY A 191 19.86 4.34 23.11
C GLY A 191 18.34 4.39 23.37
N VAL A 192 17.52 4.81 22.39
CA VAL A 192 16.06 4.79 22.54
C VAL A 192 15.51 3.41 22.18
N PHE A 193 14.74 2.83 23.10
CA PHE A 193 14.07 1.56 22.88
C PHE A 193 12.70 1.74 22.24
N PHE A 194 12.38 0.84 21.32
CA PHE A 194 11.08 0.74 20.66
C PHE A 194 10.65 -0.73 20.58
N GLU A 195 9.35 -0.93 20.53
CA GLU A 195 8.71 -2.23 20.51
C GLU A 195 8.63 -2.80 19.09
N PRO A 196 8.69 -4.14 18.93
CA PRO A 196 8.41 -4.79 17.65
C PRO A 196 7.05 -4.39 17.05
N LYS A 197 6.07 -4.02 17.89
CA LYS A 197 4.75 -3.56 17.44
C LYS A 197 4.85 -2.25 16.63
N GLU A 198 5.67 -1.31 17.07
CA GLU A 198 5.82 0.00 16.40
C GLU A 198 6.36 -0.17 14.97
N ILE A 199 7.27 -1.12 14.78
CA ILE A 199 7.75 -1.51 13.44
C ILE A 199 6.59 -2.00 12.58
N ARG A 200 5.77 -2.91 13.11
CA ARG A 200 4.66 -3.50 12.37
C ARG A 200 3.61 -2.48 12.00
N ASP A 201 3.25 -1.60 12.94
CA ASP A 201 2.26 -0.55 12.71
C ASP A 201 2.75 0.39 11.60
N TRP A 202 4.00 0.86 11.67
CA TRP A 202 4.56 1.73 10.62
C TRP A 202 4.59 1.04 9.24
N PHE A 203 4.94 -0.25 9.19
CA PHE A 203 4.90 -1.02 7.95
C PHE A 203 3.48 -1.24 7.43
N ALA A 204 2.50 -1.40 8.31
CA ALA A 204 1.10 -1.51 7.93
C ALA A 204 0.56 -0.21 7.31
N ASP A 205 1.10 0.94 7.72
CA ASP A 205 0.69 2.24 7.18
C ASP A 205 1.44 2.62 5.89
N ASN A 206 2.74 2.31 5.81
CA ASN A 206 3.62 2.81 4.74
C ASN A 206 3.95 1.76 3.66
N TYR A 207 4.02 0.48 4.04
CA TYR A 207 4.43 -0.63 3.19
C TYR A 207 3.55 -1.86 3.36
N PRO A 208 2.23 -1.74 3.14
CA PRO A 208 1.30 -2.71 3.67
C PRO A 208 1.45 -4.07 2.94
N ALA A 209 2.01 -4.12 1.73
CA ALA A 209 2.24 -5.36 0.94
C ALA A 209 3.14 -6.39 1.65
N TYR A 210 4.00 -5.96 2.57
CA TYR A 210 4.81 -6.92 3.32
C TYR A 210 3.98 -7.59 4.39
N THR A 211 4.15 -8.90 4.50
CA THR A 211 3.49 -9.65 5.57
C THR A 211 4.16 -9.34 6.90
N GLU A 212 3.37 -9.29 7.97
CA GLU A 212 3.88 -9.12 9.34
C GLU A 212 5.00 -10.11 9.66
N ASN A 213 4.88 -11.37 9.24
CA ASN A 213 5.92 -12.37 9.45
C ASN A 213 7.24 -12.04 8.75
N ALA A 214 7.18 -11.50 7.53
CA ALA A 214 8.37 -11.06 6.81
C ALA A 214 9.01 -9.85 7.49
N VAL A 215 8.21 -8.88 7.95
CA VAL A 215 8.67 -7.70 8.71
C VAL A 215 9.33 -8.14 10.03
N ASN A 216 8.69 -9.01 10.81
CA ASN A 216 9.24 -9.53 12.06
C ASN A 216 10.56 -10.29 11.82
N THR A 217 10.62 -11.15 10.80
CA THR A 217 11.83 -11.90 10.45
C THR A 217 12.97 -10.96 10.08
N HIS A 218 12.70 -9.95 9.23
CA HIS A 218 13.73 -8.97 8.86
C HIS A 218 14.15 -8.09 10.04
N SER A 219 13.22 -7.73 10.93
CA SER A 219 13.56 -6.98 12.16
C SER A 219 14.54 -7.75 13.04
N MET A 220 14.30 -9.04 13.24
CA MET A 220 15.21 -9.92 14.01
C MET A 220 16.54 -10.15 13.28
N MET A 221 16.51 -10.31 11.96
CA MET A 221 17.71 -10.46 11.14
C MET A 221 18.57 -9.19 11.13
N MET A 222 17.94 -8.02 11.20
CA MET A 222 18.63 -6.73 11.24
C MET A 222 19.15 -6.36 12.64
N ALA A 223 18.85 -7.16 13.66
CA ALA A 223 19.40 -7.01 14.99
C ALA A 223 20.77 -7.69 15.10
N THR A 224 21.82 -6.93 15.37
CA THR A 224 23.23 -7.34 15.27
C THR A 224 23.63 -8.46 16.23
N ASN A 225 22.92 -8.62 17.34
CA ASN A 225 23.24 -9.56 18.41
C ASN A 225 22.35 -10.82 18.44
N LEU A 226 21.40 -10.96 17.51
CA LEU A 226 20.52 -12.13 17.48
C LEU A 226 21.09 -13.27 16.62
N LYS A 227 21.04 -14.48 17.17
CA LYS A 227 21.53 -15.72 16.51
C LYS A 227 20.78 -16.05 15.21
N THR A 228 19.59 -15.49 14.99
CA THR A 228 18.82 -15.61 13.75
C THR A 228 19.65 -15.24 12.51
N ARG A 229 20.65 -14.35 12.64
CA ARG A 229 21.57 -13.98 11.55
C ARG A 229 22.32 -15.17 10.96
N HIS A 230 22.72 -16.14 11.79
CA HIS A 230 23.44 -17.34 11.34
C HIS A 230 22.61 -18.21 10.39
N SER A 231 21.28 -18.20 10.55
CA SER A 231 20.36 -18.99 9.73
C SER A 231 20.05 -18.35 8.38
N HIS A 232 20.57 -17.14 8.11
CA HIS A 232 20.39 -16.43 6.85
C HIS A 232 21.71 -16.37 6.07
N HIS A 233 21.62 -16.47 4.75
CA HIS A 233 22.80 -16.40 3.87
C HIS A 233 23.41 -15.00 3.86
N GLU A 234 24.73 -14.93 3.73
CA GLU A 234 25.46 -13.68 3.48
C GLU A 234 24.95 -13.00 2.20
N SER A 235 24.80 -11.68 2.24
CA SER A 235 24.39 -10.90 1.07
C SER A 235 25.56 -10.72 0.11
N LYS A 236 25.32 -10.95 -1.18
CA LYS A 236 26.33 -10.72 -2.25
C LYS A 236 26.86 -9.28 -2.32
N ASN A 237 26.13 -8.31 -1.77
CA ASN A 237 26.47 -6.89 -1.80
C ASN A 237 26.88 -6.35 -0.41
N GLY A 238 27.34 -7.24 0.47
CA GLY A 238 27.70 -6.89 1.85
C GLY A 238 26.50 -6.80 2.80
N ASP A 239 26.76 -7.05 4.07
CA ASP A 239 25.74 -7.18 5.12
C ASP A 239 25.56 -5.93 5.98
N GLU A 240 26.34 -4.88 5.75
CA GLU A 240 26.33 -3.64 6.55
C GLU A 240 24.94 -3.00 6.60
N LYS A 241 24.19 -3.03 5.49
CA LYS A 241 22.81 -2.52 5.44
C LYS A 241 21.84 -3.20 6.40
N TYR A 242 22.19 -4.40 6.90
CA TYR A 242 21.40 -5.14 7.89
C TYR A 242 21.89 -4.92 9.33
N ASN A 243 22.93 -4.11 9.56
CA ASN A 243 23.40 -3.78 10.91
C ASN A 243 22.66 -2.55 11.45
N LEU A 244 21.36 -2.69 11.71
CA LEU A 244 20.51 -1.55 12.05
C LEU A 244 20.08 -1.53 13.52
N PHE A 245 19.72 -2.69 14.06
CA PHE A 245 19.15 -2.80 15.40
C PHE A 245 20.07 -3.54 16.37
N PHE A 246 19.84 -3.33 17.66
CA PHE A 246 20.33 -4.15 18.75
C PHE A 246 19.15 -4.58 19.61
N ALA A 247 19.05 -5.88 19.92
CA ALA A 247 17.94 -6.43 20.67
C ALA A 247 18.27 -6.53 22.17
N GLU A 248 17.42 -5.99 23.03
CA GLU A 248 17.54 -6.12 24.48
C GLU A 248 16.15 -6.20 25.12
N LYS A 249 15.95 -7.11 26.08
CA LYS A 249 14.68 -7.24 26.84
C LYS A 249 13.42 -7.31 25.95
N ARG A 250 13.51 -8.02 24.81
CA ARG A 250 12.45 -8.16 23.78
C ARG A 250 12.08 -6.87 23.04
N LYS A 251 12.85 -5.80 23.23
CA LYS A 251 12.75 -4.54 22.49
C LYS A 251 13.94 -4.39 21.55
N PHE A 252 13.84 -3.41 20.67
CA PHE A 252 14.95 -2.99 19.82
C PHE A 252 15.39 -1.58 20.19
N ARG A 253 16.65 -1.28 19.90
CA ARG A 253 17.19 0.07 19.76
C ARG A 253 18.11 0.11 18.55
N LEU A 254 18.51 1.29 18.10
CA LEU A 254 19.53 1.38 17.06
C LEU A 254 20.87 0.81 17.55
N TYR A 255 21.55 0.08 16.68
CA TYR A 255 22.89 -0.45 16.91
C TYR A 255 23.90 0.69 17.08
N ASP A 256 24.79 0.55 18.06
CA ASP A 256 25.83 1.52 18.35
C ASP A 256 27.23 0.87 18.27
N PRO A 257 27.98 1.06 17.17
CA PRO A 257 29.25 0.37 16.95
C PRO A 257 30.36 0.72 17.96
N GLU A 258 30.21 1.81 18.72
CA GLU A 258 31.20 2.21 19.75
C GLU A 258 31.01 1.44 21.07
N ASN A 259 29.76 1.12 21.41
CA ASN A 259 29.39 0.57 22.72
C ASN A 259 28.87 -0.87 22.65
N ASP A 260 28.41 -1.30 21.48
CA ASP A 260 27.86 -2.63 21.26
C ASP A 260 28.92 -3.60 20.71
N PRO A 261 28.81 -4.90 21.02
CA PRO A 261 29.64 -5.92 20.41
C PRO A 261 29.59 -5.90 18.87
N THR A 262 30.64 -6.39 18.24
CA THR A 262 30.71 -6.59 16.79
C THR A 262 29.51 -7.42 16.31
N PRO A 263 28.88 -7.06 15.17
CA PRO A 263 27.70 -7.77 14.69
C PRO A 263 27.97 -9.25 14.40
N LEU A 264 27.01 -10.10 14.76
CA LEU A 264 27.07 -11.52 14.41
C LEU A 264 27.07 -11.70 12.89
N LEU A 265 27.87 -12.65 12.41
CA LEU A 265 28.01 -12.94 10.98
C LEU A 265 26.82 -13.75 10.44
N PHE A 266 26.46 -13.49 9.19
CA PHE A 266 25.51 -14.30 8.44
C PHE A 266 26.12 -15.64 8.01
N GLY A 267 25.30 -16.65 7.78
CA GLY A 267 25.69 -17.89 7.09
C GLY A 267 26.71 -18.80 7.78
N LYS A 268 27.24 -18.45 8.95
CA LYS A 268 28.17 -19.31 9.70
C LYS A 268 27.41 -20.17 10.71
N PRO A 269 27.58 -21.50 10.69
CA PRO A 269 27.00 -22.35 11.73
C PRO A 269 27.54 -21.93 13.10
N LEU A 270 26.67 -21.99 14.11
CA LEU A 270 27.07 -21.84 15.51
C LEU A 270 28.13 -22.91 15.80
N GLN A 271 29.36 -22.48 16.08
CA GLN A 271 30.37 -23.35 16.69
C GLN A 271 29.99 -23.63 18.15
#